data_AF-A0AAI9TM17-F1
#
_entry.id   AF-A0AAI9TM17-F1
#
_cell.length_a   1.000
_cell.length_b   1.000
_cell.length_c   1.000
_cell.angle_alpha   90.00
_cell.angle_beta   90.00
_cell.angle_gamma   90.00
#
_symmetry.space_group_name_H-M   'P 1'
#
loop_
_entity.id
_entity.type
_entity.pdbx_description
1 polymer ?
#
loop_
_entity_poly.entity_id
_entity_poly.type
_entity_poly.pdbx_seq_one_letter_code
_entity_poly.pdbx_strand_id
1 'polypeptide(L)'
;MTHGFECPYAVGNVINIHLKTPDGLEATADANIIEVFEPFTLSSVVLIRMTCSSLRREGDMILKLFDRRFATQLREDERIRPWTLGTETEKLIFMITCRICTDIPKLFASAIMPIPYPGQSSNEYTDIPGILLRYIEGFPLTDIEQYTPRESWQAICEDAIRVINRIGDLGILNEDVKTRSFIVREDGGNGFKVTMIDFALCKFRQDYKDAYDWDKWKSIQDEEGAVEYVMQRRLKGGFSYRRSDRYEKLDEEFRKGE
;
A
#
# COMPACT_ATOMS: atom_id res chain seq x y z
N MET A 1 13.02 -21.76 -29.42
CA MET A 1 11.79 -20.95 -29.35
C MET A 1 11.53 -20.66 -27.88
N THR A 2 11.85 -19.46 -27.42
CA THR A 2 11.49 -19.01 -26.08
C THR A 2 9.99 -18.82 -26.06
N HIS A 3 9.24 -19.71 -25.41
CA HIS A 3 7.86 -19.39 -25.05
C HIS A 3 7.95 -18.16 -24.15
N GLY A 4 7.63 -17.00 -24.71
CA GLY A 4 7.48 -15.79 -23.92
C GLY A 4 6.47 -16.11 -22.83
N PHE A 5 6.87 -15.96 -21.57
CA PHE A 5 5.93 -16.05 -20.47
C PHE A 5 4.93 -14.92 -20.66
N GLU A 6 3.74 -15.27 -21.14
CA GLU A 6 2.65 -14.31 -21.27
C GLU A 6 2.23 -13.87 -19.85
N CYS A 7 2.00 -12.57 -19.68
CA CYS A 7 1.66 -12.03 -18.36
C CYS A 7 0.33 -12.62 -17.91
N PRO A 8 0.27 -13.34 -16.77
CA PRO A 8 -0.99 -13.91 -16.30
C PRO A 8 -1.98 -12.85 -15.80
N TYR A 9 -1.50 -11.62 -15.57
CA TYR A 9 -2.27 -10.50 -15.03
C TYR A 9 -2.97 -9.71 -16.15
N ALA A 10 -4.00 -10.31 -16.74
CA ALA A 10 -4.84 -9.65 -17.73
C ALA A 10 -6.31 -9.65 -17.28
N VAL A 11 -7.03 -8.57 -17.59
CA VAL A 11 -8.47 -8.48 -17.31
C VAL A 11 -9.21 -9.65 -17.96
N GLY A 12 -10.08 -10.30 -17.20
CA GLY A 12 -10.83 -11.48 -17.61
C GLY A 12 -10.13 -12.81 -17.32
N ASN A 13 -8.82 -12.80 -17.01
CA ASN A 13 -8.14 -14.03 -16.58
C ASN A 13 -8.61 -14.47 -15.19
N VAL A 14 -8.56 -15.78 -14.96
CA VAL A 14 -8.82 -16.40 -13.67
C VAL A 14 -7.52 -16.93 -13.09
N ILE A 15 -7.23 -16.56 -11.85
CA ILE A 15 -6.06 -17.05 -11.12
C ILE A 15 -6.52 -17.88 -9.92
N ASN A 16 -5.88 -19.04 -9.73
CA ASN A 16 -6.09 -19.86 -8.55
C ASN A 16 -5.12 -19.42 -7.46
N ILE A 17 -5.63 -19.13 -6.26
CA ILE A 17 -4.83 -18.67 -5.13
C ILE A 17 -5.10 -19.50 -3.88
N HIS A 18 -4.02 -19.85 -3.18
CA HIS A 18 -4.06 -20.40 -1.83
C HIS A 18 -4.02 -19.24 -0.84
N LEU A 19 -5.01 -19.17 0.04
CA LEU A 19 -5.17 -18.13 1.04
C LEU A 19 -4.89 -18.70 2.42
N LYS A 20 -4.18 -17.93 3.24
CA LYS A 20 -4.00 -18.20 4.66
C LYS A 20 -4.40 -16.97 5.47
N THR A 21 -5.45 -17.11 6.26
CA THR A 21 -5.96 -16.02 7.07
C THR A 21 -5.09 -15.81 8.32
N PRO A 22 -5.14 -14.62 8.95
CA PRO A 22 -4.38 -14.37 10.18
C PRO A 22 -4.81 -15.25 11.38
N ASP A 23 -6.00 -15.84 11.37
CA ASP A 23 -6.47 -16.84 12.34
C ASP A 23 -6.07 -18.28 11.99
N GLY A 24 -5.29 -18.48 10.91
CA GLY A 24 -4.73 -19.76 10.53
C GLY A 24 -5.62 -20.62 9.64
N LEU A 25 -6.75 -20.09 9.17
CA LEU A 25 -7.62 -20.79 8.22
C LEU A 25 -6.98 -20.77 6.83
N GLU A 26 -6.94 -21.93 6.19
CA GLU A 26 -6.43 -22.09 4.83
C GLU A 26 -7.58 -22.36 3.86
N ALA A 27 -7.49 -21.81 2.66
CA ALA A 27 -8.51 -21.96 1.63
C ALA A 27 -7.89 -21.83 0.23
N THR A 28 -8.51 -22.46 -0.76
CA THR A 28 -8.24 -22.17 -2.17
C THR A 28 -9.42 -21.44 -2.78
N ALA A 29 -9.15 -20.58 -3.74
CA ALA A 29 -10.21 -19.90 -4.47
C ALA A 29 -9.74 -19.46 -5.85
N ASP A 30 -10.71 -19.45 -6.77
CA ASP A 30 -10.55 -18.87 -8.09
C ASP A 30 -10.94 -17.38 -8.04
N ALA A 31 -10.08 -16.55 -8.59
CA ALA A 31 -10.21 -15.11 -8.58
C ALA A 31 -10.18 -14.57 -10.01
N ASN A 32 -11.25 -13.87 -10.41
CA ASN A 32 -11.35 -13.23 -11.71
C ASN A 32 -10.69 -11.85 -11.65
N ILE A 33 -9.78 -11.55 -12.56
CA ILE A 33 -9.15 -10.22 -12.67
C ILE A 33 -10.13 -9.26 -13.34
N ILE A 34 -10.53 -8.23 -12.61
CA ILE A 34 -11.41 -7.16 -13.09
C ILE A 34 -10.60 -5.98 -13.61
N GLU A 35 -9.50 -5.64 -12.94
CA GLU A 35 -8.67 -4.49 -13.27
C GLU A 35 -7.20 -4.81 -12.97
N VAL A 36 -6.31 -4.21 -13.74
CA VAL A 36 -4.86 -4.32 -13.58
C VAL A 36 -4.30 -2.93 -13.35
N PHE A 37 -3.58 -2.75 -12.25
CA PHE A 37 -2.97 -1.46 -11.90
C PHE A 37 -1.51 -1.45 -12.36
N GLU A 38 -1.26 -0.82 -13.51
CA GLU A 38 0.06 -0.66 -14.11
C GLU A 38 0.65 0.74 -13.88
N PRO A 39 1.99 0.89 -13.88
CA PRO A 39 3.01 -0.15 -14.04
C PRO A 39 3.26 -0.94 -12.75
N PHE A 40 3.70 -2.21 -12.89
CA PHE A 40 4.08 -3.07 -11.77
C PHE A 40 5.47 -2.72 -11.22
N THR A 41 5.55 -1.72 -10.35
CA THR A 41 6.82 -1.25 -9.79
C THR A 41 7.47 -2.28 -8.87
N LEU A 42 6.81 -2.61 -7.76
CA LEU A 42 7.30 -3.53 -6.72
C LEU A 42 6.47 -4.82 -6.61
N SER A 43 5.22 -4.77 -7.06
CA SER A 43 4.28 -5.90 -7.04
C SER A 43 3.31 -5.77 -8.20
N SER A 44 2.82 -6.90 -8.70
CA SER A 44 1.68 -6.92 -9.60
C SER A 44 0.40 -6.72 -8.78
N VAL A 45 -0.28 -5.60 -9.00
CA VAL A 45 -1.49 -5.23 -8.25
C VAL A 45 -2.70 -5.38 -9.17
N VAL A 46 -3.66 -6.19 -8.75
CA VAL A 46 -4.89 -6.46 -9.52
C VAL A 46 -6.12 -6.33 -8.64
N LEU A 47 -7.20 -5.79 -9.20
CA LEU A 47 -8.54 -5.89 -8.63
C LEU A 47 -9.11 -7.24 -9.04
N ILE A 48 -9.50 -8.04 -8.06
CA ILE A 48 -10.10 -9.34 -8.30
C ILE A 48 -11.50 -9.41 -7.72
N ARG A 49 -12.35 -10.20 -8.37
CA ARG A 49 -13.62 -10.66 -7.81
C ARG A 49 -13.57 -12.15 -7.54
N MET A 50 -13.89 -12.49 -6.30
CA MET A 50 -13.89 -13.87 -5.86
C MET A 50 -14.96 -14.14 -4.80
N THR A 51 -15.38 -15.40 -4.76
CA THR A 51 -16.19 -15.98 -3.69
C THR A 51 -15.31 -16.91 -2.88
N CYS A 52 -15.11 -16.63 -1.60
CA CYS A 52 -14.39 -17.52 -0.70
C CYS A 52 -15.27 -17.86 0.51
N SER A 53 -15.74 -19.10 0.56
CA SER A 53 -16.58 -19.62 1.64
C SER A 53 -15.88 -19.54 3.01
N SER A 54 -14.57 -19.82 3.04
CA SER A 54 -13.72 -19.70 4.24
C SER A 54 -13.62 -18.26 4.76
N LEU A 55 -13.60 -17.26 3.87
CA LEU A 55 -13.65 -15.84 4.25
C LEU A 55 -15.07 -15.33 4.49
N ARG A 56 -16.10 -16.16 4.23
CA ARG A 56 -17.52 -15.81 4.21
C ARG A 56 -17.78 -14.51 3.46
N ARG A 57 -17.08 -14.34 2.34
CA ARG A 57 -17.04 -13.09 1.60
C ARG A 57 -17.08 -13.36 0.11
N GLU A 58 -17.91 -12.57 -0.53
CA GLU A 58 -17.97 -12.38 -1.97
C GLU A 58 -17.78 -10.89 -2.24
N GLY A 59 -17.05 -10.57 -3.29
CA GLY A 59 -16.91 -9.20 -3.77
C GLY A 59 -15.52 -8.88 -4.30
N ASP A 60 -15.24 -7.58 -4.35
CA ASP A 60 -14.02 -7.04 -4.94
C ASP A 60 -12.92 -6.85 -3.90
N MET A 61 -11.72 -7.28 -4.26
CA MET A 61 -10.54 -7.30 -3.40
C MET A 61 -9.30 -6.91 -4.19
N ILE A 62 -8.34 -6.29 -3.52
CA ILE A 62 -7.03 -6.05 -4.10
C ILE A 62 -6.14 -7.24 -3.79
N LEU A 63 -5.59 -7.85 -4.84
CA LEU A 63 -4.53 -8.84 -4.71
C LEU A 63 -3.22 -8.18 -5.15
N LYS A 64 -2.24 -8.13 -4.24
CA LYS A 64 -0.86 -7.75 -4.57
C LYS A 64 -0.01 -9.01 -4.61
N LEU A 65 0.59 -9.32 -5.76
CA LEU A 65 1.48 -10.45 -5.96
C LEU A 65 2.92 -9.95 -6.13
N PHE A 66 3.85 -10.52 -5.36
CA PHE A 66 5.27 -10.15 -5.39
C PHE A 66 6.02 -10.92 -6.47
N ASP A 67 5.49 -10.87 -7.69
CA ASP A 67 6.04 -11.59 -8.83
C ASP A 67 7.26 -10.88 -9.41
N ARG A 68 8.44 -11.45 -9.12
CA ARG A 68 9.74 -10.98 -9.59
C ARG A 68 9.87 -10.90 -11.11
N ARG A 69 9.02 -11.62 -11.85
CA ARG A 69 9.00 -11.58 -13.32
C ARG A 69 8.45 -10.25 -13.85
N PHE A 70 7.74 -9.49 -13.01
CA PHE A 70 7.04 -8.28 -13.43
C PHE A 70 7.34 -7.05 -12.56
N ALA A 71 8.12 -7.16 -11.48
CA ALA A 71 8.57 -6.01 -10.67
C ALA A 71 9.61 -5.14 -11.41
N THR A 72 9.15 -4.15 -12.18
CA THR A 72 10.00 -3.33 -13.06
C THR A 72 10.95 -2.42 -12.29
N GLN A 73 10.48 -1.79 -11.20
CA GLN A 73 11.29 -0.87 -10.39
C GLN A 73 12.33 -1.63 -9.54
N LEU A 74 11.98 -2.80 -9.01
CA LEU A 74 12.93 -3.67 -8.29
C LEU A 74 14.15 -4.03 -9.16
N ARG A 75 13.99 -4.13 -10.48
CA ARG A 75 15.08 -4.47 -11.42
C ARG A 75 15.99 -3.30 -11.74
N GLU A 76 15.45 -2.08 -11.69
CA GLU A 76 16.21 -0.87 -11.95
C GLU A 76 17.03 -0.49 -10.70
N ASP A 77 16.47 -0.68 -9.51
CA ASP A 77 17.05 -0.20 -8.25
C ASP A 77 18.02 -1.19 -7.59
N GLU A 78 17.84 -2.51 -7.77
CA GLU A 78 18.59 -3.52 -7.01
C GLU A 78 19.50 -4.38 -7.90
N ARG A 79 20.83 -4.29 -7.68
CA ARG A 79 21.83 -5.31 -8.10
C ARG A 79 21.70 -6.59 -7.23
N ILE A 80 20.47 -7.09 -7.17
CA ILE A 80 19.81 -8.24 -6.50
C ILE A 80 20.58 -8.97 -5.36
N ARG A 81 20.02 -8.92 -4.14
CA ARG A 81 20.16 -9.96 -3.10
C ARG A 81 18.97 -10.95 -3.12
N PRO A 82 19.12 -12.20 -2.61
CA PRO A 82 18.11 -13.26 -2.73
C PRO A 82 16.77 -12.94 -2.06
N TRP A 83 15.71 -13.61 -2.52
CA TRP A 83 14.42 -13.70 -1.81
C TRP A 83 14.63 -14.26 -0.41
N THR A 84 13.98 -13.67 0.60
CA THR A 84 13.82 -14.33 1.90
C THR A 84 12.39 -14.17 2.38
N LEU A 85 11.79 -15.27 2.84
CA LEU A 85 10.48 -15.31 3.50
C LEU A 85 10.37 -14.30 4.67
N GLY A 86 11.51 -13.95 5.30
CA GLY A 86 11.60 -12.97 6.38
C GLY A 86 11.26 -11.53 5.98
N THR A 87 11.62 -11.08 4.77
CA THR A 87 11.30 -9.70 4.31
C THR A 87 9.82 -9.51 3.97
N GLU A 88 9.11 -10.60 3.65
CA GLU A 88 7.65 -10.60 3.45
C GLU A 88 6.88 -10.69 4.78
N THR A 89 7.44 -11.39 5.77
CA THR A 89 6.80 -11.61 7.07
C THR A 89 6.71 -10.33 7.89
N GLU A 90 7.72 -9.45 7.85
CA GLU A 90 7.68 -8.17 8.60
C GLU A 90 6.64 -7.19 8.04
N LYS A 91 6.46 -7.14 6.71
CA LYS A 91 5.43 -6.31 6.05
C LYS A 91 4.02 -6.87 6.26
N LEU A 92 3.88 -8.20 6.29
CA LEU A 92 2.62 -8.88 6.61
C LEU A 92 2.24 -8.71 8.09
N ILE A 93 3.20 -8.83 9.01
CA ILE A 93 3.02 -8.57 10.45
C ILE A 93 2.48 -7.15 10.65
N PHE A 94 2.95 -6.15 9.92
CA PHE A 94 2.45 -4.78 10.05
C PHE A 94 0.97 -4.61 9.66
N MET A 95 0.55 -5.16 8.52
CA MET A 95 -0.85 -5.14 8.12
C MET A 95 -1.76 -5.95 9.07
N ILE A 96 -1.20 -6.95 9.76
CA ILE A 96 -1.86 -7.68 10.85
C ILE A 96 -1.93 -6.82 12.14
N THR A 97 -0.88 -6.06 12.46
CA THR A 97 -0.80 -5.20 13.66
C THR A 97 -1.81 -4.06 13.62
N CYS A 98 -2.15 -3.54 12.43
CA CYS A 98 -3.17 -2.52 12.25
C CYS A 98 -4.62 -3.06 12.14
N ARG A 99 -4.95 -4.14 12.88
CA ARG A 99 -6.30 -4.75 12.87
C ARG A 99 -7.45 -3.80 13.23
N ILE A 100 -7.16 -2.67 13.89
CA ILE A 100 -8.12 -1.66 14.35
C ILE A 100 -7.97 -0.33 13.59
N CYS A 101 -6.94 -0.18 12.74
CA CYS A 101 -6.73 1.06 12.00
C CYS A 101 -7.66 1.11 10.79
N THR A 102 -8.59 2.06 10.77
CA THR A 102 -9.48 2.33 9.63
C THR A 102 -8.82 3.15 8.54
N ASP A 103 -7.61 3.65 8.79
CA ASP A 103 -6.88 4.56 7.90
C ASP A 103 -5.96 3.82 6.92
N ILE A 104 -6.00 2.48 6.91
CA ILE A 104 -5.30 1.60 5.97
C ILE A 104 -6.24 0.48 5.46
N PRO A 105 -5.99 -0.12 4.28
CA PRO A 105 -6.72 -1.29 3.81
C PRO A 105 -6.62 -2.47 4.80
N LYS A 106 -7.78 -3.07 5.09
CA LYS A 106 -7.82 -4.30 5.90
C LYS A 106 -7.18 -5.46 5.13
N LEU A 107 -6.22 -6.15 5.75
CA LEU A 107 -5.74 -7.44 5.30
C LEU A 107 -6.78 -8.54 5.55
N PHE A 108 -7.07 -9.33 4.52
CA PHE A 108 -7.89 -10.52 4.65
C PHE A 108 -7.07 -11.79 4.84
N ALA A 109 -6.03 -11.98 4.02
CA ALA A 109 -5.21 -13.19 4.04
C ALA A 109 -3.87 -12.96 3.32
N SER A 110 -2.82 -13.70 3.71
CA SER A 110 -1.72 -13.91 2.78
C SER A 110 -2.19 -14.82 1.64
N ALA A 111 -1.61 -14.64 0.47
CA ALA A 111 -1.94 -15.38 -0.74
C ALA A 111 -0.68 -16.04 -1.31
N ILE A 112 -0.86 -17.20 -1.92
CA ILE A 112 0.16 -17.89 -2.69
C ILE A 112 -0.46 -18.29 -4.02
N MET A 113 0.09 -17.79 -5.12
CA MET A 113 -0.28 -18.19 -6.47
C MET A 113 0.74 -19.22 -6.98
N PRO A 114 0.37 -20.50 -7.11
CA PRO A 114 1.28 -21.51 -7.66
C PRO A 114 1.55 -21.20 -9.13
N ILE A 115 2.82 -21.26 -9.56
CA ILE A 115 3.12 -21.19 -10.99
C ILE A 115 2.88 -22.58 -11.60
N PRO A 116 1.97 -22.72 -12.59
CA PRO A 116 1.78 -23.98 -13.26
C PRO A 116 2.98 -24.26 -14.18
N TYR A 117 3.97 -24.99 -13.67
CA TYR A 117 5.00 -25.61 -14.49
C TYR A 117 4.57 -27.03 -14.86
N PRO A 118 4.49 -27.38 -16.16
CA PRO A 118 4.18 -28.75 -16.56
C PRO A 118 5.22 -29.73 -16.00
N GLY A 119 4.80 -30.62 -15.12
CA GLY A 119 5.61 -31.77 -14.67
C GLY A 119 6.36 -31.64 -13.33
N GLN A 120 6.11 -30.59 -12.52
CA GLN A 120 6.63 -30.51 -11.14
C GLN A 120 5.51 -30.37 -10.11
N SER A 121 5.61 -31.11 -9.01
CA SER A 121 4.88 -30.85 -7.76
C SER A 121 5.36 -29.53 -7.15
N SER A 122 4.43 -28.77 -6.54
CA SER A 122 4.67 -27.50 -5.85
C SER A 122 6.05 -27.41 -5.20
N ASN A 123 6.83 -26.38 -5.53
CA ASN A 123 8.14 -26.14 -4.94
C ASN A 123 8.17 -24.73 -4.35
N GLU A 124 8.71 -24.58 -3.14
CA GLU A 124 8.76 -23.33 -2.37
C GLU A 124 9.43 -22.17 -3.14
N TYR A 125 10.24 -22.49 -4.14
CA TYR A 125 10.96 -21.54 -4.99
C TYR A 125 10.19 -21.03 -6.21
N THR A 126 9.05 -21.63 -6.55
CA THR A 126 8.25 -21.25 -7.73
C THR A 126 6.94 -20.56 -7.37
N ASP A 127 6.51 -20.64 -6.13
CA ASP A 127 5.25 -20.06 -5.71
C ASP A 127 5.37 -18.52 -5.62
N ILE A 128 4.33 -17.81 -6.06
CA ILE A 128 4.31 -16.35 -6.03
C ILE A 128 3.57 -15.91 -4.78
N PRO A 129 4.27 -15.34 -3.79
CA PRO A 129 3.63 -14.83 -2.60
C PRO A 129 2.86 -13.56 -2.89
N GLY A 130 1.86 -13.29 -2.06
CA GLY A 130 1.03 -12.11 -2.18
C GLY A 130 0.19 -11.85 -0.93
N ILE A 131 -0.60 -10.79 -1.01
CA ILE A 131 -1.52 -10.37 0.04
C ILE A 131 -2.87 -9.99 -0.55
N LEU A 132 -3.92 -10.39 0.16
CA LEU A 132 -5.30 -10.07 -0.18
C LEU A 132 -5.81 -8.96 0.74
N LEU A 133 -6.21 -7.85 0.13
CA LEU A 133 -6.58 -6.60 0.77
C LEU A 133 -8.02 -6.20 0.45
N ARG A 134 -8.61 -5.43 1.36
CA ARG A 134 -9.83 -4.67 1.09
C ARG A 134 -9.60 -3.74 -0.10
N TYR A 135 -10.47 -3.86 -1.10
CA TYR A 135 -10.61 -2.82 -2.12
C TYR A 135 -11.31 -1.59 -1.53
N ILE A 136 -10.80 -0.42 -1.86
CA ILE A 136 -11.35 0.86 -1.43
C ILE A 136 -11.78 1.57 -2.71
N GLU A 137 -13.09 1.58 -2.93
CA GLU A 137 -13.70 2.32 -4.02
C GLU A 137 -13.58 3.82 -3.74
N GLY A 138 -12.94 4.54 -4.66
CA GLY A 138 -12.56 5.94 -4.50
C GLY A 138 -11.58 6.36 -5.59
N PHE A 139 -10.94 7.51 -5.40
CA PHE A 139 -9.98 8.08 -6.34
C PHE A 139 -8.73 8.57 -5.60
N PRO A 140 -7.57 8.70 -6.28
CA PRO A 140 -6.34 9.15 -5.63
C PRO A 140 -6.48 10.55 -5.03
N LEU A 141 -5.83 10.80 -3.88
CA LEU A 141 -5.78 12.15 -3.27
C LEU A 141 -5.22 13.19 -4.23
N THR A 142 -4.33 12.78 -5.13
CA THR A 142 -3.86 13.62 -6.22
C THR A 142 -5.05 14.29 -6.92
N ASP A 143 -6.09 13.54 -7.29
CA ASP A 143 -7.13 13.95 -8.24
C ASP A 143 -8.39 14.55 -7.61
N ILE A 144 -8.34 14.97 -6.33
CA ILE A 144 -9.52 15.50 -5.63
C ILE A 144 -10.19 16.70 -6.33
N GLU A 145 -9.44 17.50 -7.10
CA GLU A 145 -9.99 18.62 -7.87
C GLU A 145 -11.04 18.16 -8.91
N GLN A 146 -10.92 16.94 -9.41
CA GLN A 146 -11.82 16.40 -10.43
C GLN A 146 -13.11 15.80 -9.85
N TYR A 147 -13.04 15.31 -8.60
CA TYR A 147 -14.09 14.47 -8.02
C TYR A 147 -14.77 15.08 -6.80
N THR A 148 -14.25 16.18 -6.25
CA THR A 148 -14.76 16.78 -5.01
C THR A 148 -14.94 18.29 -5.13
N PRO A 149 -15.93 18.86 -4.43
CA PRO A 149 -16.15 20.29 -4.43
C PRO A 149 -15.04 21.00 -3.64
N ARG A 150 -14.71 22.23 -4.06
CA ARG A 150 -13.55 22.99 -3.56
C ARG A 150 -13.55 23.18 -2.05
N GLU A 151 -14.72 23.38 -1.45
CA GLU A 151 -14.93 23.52 -0.02
C GLU A 151 -14.49 22.29 0.80
N SER A 152 -14.42 21.11 0.17
CA SER A 152 -13.99 19.87 0.83
C SER A 152 -12.48 19.66 0.80
N TRP A 153 -11.74 20.35 -0.06
CA TRP A 153 -10.31 20.07 -0.29
C TRP A 153 -9.46 20.27 0.97
N GLN A 154 -9.74 21.31 1.75
CA GLN A 154 -9.03 21.55 3.02
C GLN A 154 -9.18 20.37 3.97
N ALA A 155 -10.42 19.93 4.20
CA ALA A 155 -10.72 18.82 5.13
C ALA A 155 -10.12 17.49 4.64
N ILE A 156 -10.11 17.24 3.32
CA ILE A 156 -9.50 16.04 2.74
C ILE A 156 -7.98 16.02 2.98
N CYS A 157 -7.29 17.12 2.68
CA CYS A 157 -5.85 17.24 2.92
C CYS A 157 -5.50 17.12 4.42
N GLU A 158 -6.29 17.75 5.29
CA GLU A 158 -6.10 17.63 6.75
C GLU A 158 -6.34 16.20 7.25
N ASP A 159 -7.29 15.45 6.69
CA ASP A 159 -7.45 14.03 7.01
C ASP A 159 -6.24 13.21 6.55
N ALA A 160 -5.61 13.55 5.42
CA ALA A 160 -4.36 12.90 4.98
C ALA A 160 -3.21 13.15 5.97
N ILE A 161 -3.03 14.38 6.45
CA ILE A 161 -2.07 14.73 7.52
C ILE A 161 -2.35 13.90 8.78
N ARG A 162 -3.62 13.80 9.17
CA ARG A 162 -4.04 13.01 10.33
C ARG A 162 -3.67 11.53 10.15
N VAL A 163 -3.85 10.97 8.95
CA VAL A 163 -3.45 9.60 8.63
C VAL A 163 -1.93 9.41 8.76
N ILE A 164 -1.14 10.31 8.18
CA ILE A 164 0.34 10.28 8.26
C ILE A 164 0.80 10.31 9.72
N ASN A 165 0.27 11.23 10.52
CA ASN A 165 0.63 11.35 11.93
C ASN A 165 0.24 10.10 12.72
N ARG A 166 -0.97 9.57 12.51
CA ARG A 166 -1.40 8.34 13.19
C ARG A 166 -0.52 7.15 12.85
N ILE A 167 -0.09 7.02 11.60
CA ILE A 167 0.86 5.98 11.17
C ILE A 167 2.23 6.19 11.83
N GLY A 168 2.68 7.44 11.91
CA GLY A 168 3.88 7.82 12.65
C GLY A 168 3.83 7.48 14.15
N ASP A 169 2.67 7.59 14.78
CA ASP A 169 2.45 7.27 16.20
C ASP A 169 2.43 5.76 16.46
N LEU A 170 2.07 4.98 15.44
CA LEU A 170 2.22 3.53 15.43
C LEU A 170 3.67 3.08 15.19
N GLY A 171 4.62 4.03 15.10
CA GLY A 171 6.03 3.74 14.94
C GLY A 171 6.39 3.34 13.51
N ILE A 172 5.70 3.88 12.50
CA ILE A 172 6.02 3.65 11.09
C ILE A 172 6.51 4.94 10.42
N LEU A 173 7.55 4.77 9.63
CA LEU A 173 8.07 5.75 8.69
C LEU A 173 7.89 5.17 7.31
N ASN A 174 7.26 5.91 6.39
CA ASN A 174 7.13 5.51 5.01
C ASN A 174 8.04 6.37 4.12
N GLU A 175 8.95 5.72 3.42
CA GLU A 175 9.96 6.36 2.57
C GLU A 175 9.39 6.75 1.18
N ASP A 176 8.18 6.31 0.83
CA ASP A 176 7.54 6.56 -0.47
C ASP A 176 6.15 7.22 -0.37
N VAL A 177 5.95 8.07 0.64
CA VAL A 177 4.72 8.85 0.75
C VAL A 177 4.59 9.81 -0.42
N LYS A 178 3.50 9.66 -1.20
CA LYS A 178 3.14 10.51 -2.33
C LYS A 178 1.63 10.75 -2.29
N THR A 179 1.16 11.77 -3.01
CA THR A 179 -0.29 12.06 -3.09
C THR A 179 -1.10 10.89 -3.66
N ARG A 180 -0.55 10.08 -4.57
CA ARG A 180 -1.20 8.86 -5.09
C ARG A 180 -1.23 7.69 -4.11
N SER A 181 -0.46 7.75 -3.03
CA SER A 181 -0.41 6.69 -2.00
C SER A 181 -1.65 6.70 -1.10
N PHE A 182 -2.61 7.61 -1.36
CA PHE A 182 -3.85 7.77 -0.62
C PHE A 182 -5.05 7.67 -1.56
N ILE A 183 -6.09 6.99 -1.12
CA ILE A 183 -7.41 6.94 -1.74
C ILE A 183 -8.37 7.78 -0.93
N VAL A 184 -9.14 8.61 -1.62
CA VAL A 184 -10.23 9.43 -1.10
C VAL A 184 -11.53 8.80 -1.53
N ARG A 185 -12.46 8.66 -0.59
CA ARG A 185 -13.81 8.14 -0.85
C ARG A 185 -14.85 8.94 -0.09
N GLU A 186 -16.08 8.91 -0.57
CA GLU A 186 -17.22 9.47 0.16
C GLU A 186 -17.57 8.60 1.38
N ASP A 187 -17.92 9.22 2.50
CA ASP A 187 -18.23 8.54 3.76
C ASP A 187 -19.72 8.67 4.12
N GLY A 188 -20.60 8.16 3.25
CA GLY A 188 -22.03 8.05 3.54
C GLY A 188 -22.72 9.37 3.87
N GLY A 189 -22.32 10.48 3.24
CA GLY A 189 -22.84 11.82 3.49
C GLY A 189 -22.11 12.59 4.60
N ASN A 190 -21.15 11.99 5.30
CA ASN A 190 -20.29 12.67 6.30
C ASN A 190 -19.06 13.34 5.66
N GLY A 191 -19.11 13.65 4.37
CA GLY A 191 -17.99 14.18 3.60
C GLY A 191 -17.10 13.08 3.04
N PHE A 192 -15.78 13.29 3.12
CA PHE A 192 -14.78 12.42 2.50
C PHE A 192 -13.85 11.81 3.54
N LYS A 193 -13.40 10.59 3.27
CA LYS A 193 -12.45 9.85 4.09
C LYS A 193 -11.21 9.50 3.29
N VAL A 194 -10.04 9.72 3.88
CA VAL A 194 -8.75 9.37 3.30
C VAL A 194 -8.26 8.04 3.87
N THR A 195 -7.67 7.21 3.02
CA THR A 195 -7.03 5.95 3.41
C THR A 195 -5.70 5.79 2.67
N MET A 196 -4.63 5.50 3.41
CA MET A 196 -3.31 5.26 2.82
C MET A 196 -3.20 3.82 2.35
N ILE A 197 -2.71 3.57 1.12
CA ILE A 197 -2.73 2.25 0.47
C ILE A 197 -1.34 1.69 0.13
N ASP A 198 -0.29 2.50 0.22
CA ASP A 198 1.07 2.10 -0.11
C ASP A 198 1.98 2.11 1.12
N PHE A 199 2.55 0.95 1.41
CA PHE A 199 3.45 0.69 2.55
C PHE A 199 4.66 -0.13 2.10
N ALA A 200 4.96 -0.13 0.80
CA ALA A 200 5.99 -1.01 0.25
C ALA A 200 7.39 -0.66 0.78
N LEU A 201 7.64 0.61 1.10
CA LEU A 201 8.92 1.13 1.59
C LEU A 201 8.74 1.74 2.99
N CYS A 202 8.36 0.91 3.95
CA CYS A 202 8.24 1.32 5.35
C CYS A 202 9.43 0.84 6.20
N LYS A 203 9.76 1.64 7.22
CA LYS A 203 10.69 1.32 8.31
C LYS A 203 9.95 1.37 9.64
N PHE A 204 10.38 0.55 10.58
CA PHE A 204 9.75 0.47 11.90
C PHE A 204 10.60 1.18 12.94
N ARG A 205 9.94 1.80 13.92
CA ARG A 205 10.60 2.51 15.02
C ARG A 205 11.67 1.68 15.72
N GLN A 206 11.42 0.38 15.86
CA GLN A 206 12.30 -0.59 16.50
C GLN A 206 13.62 -0.85 15.73
N ASP A 207 13.67 -0.48 14.44
CA ASP A 207 14.86 -0.63 13.60
C ASP A 207 15.88 0.50 13.86
N TYR A 208 15.48 1.54 14.60
CA TYR A 208 16.29 2.72 14.89
C TYR A 208 16.87 2.68 16.29
N LYS A 209 18.10 3.19 16.42
CA LYS A 209 18.90 3.08 17.66
C LYS A 209 18.22 3.73 18.86
N ASP A 210 17.69 4.93 18.68
CA ASP A 210 17.14 5.77 19.74
C ASP A 210 16.10 6.75 19.17
N ALA A 211 15.51 7.60 20.03
CA ALA A 211 14.47 8.54 19.63
C ALA A 211 15.01 9.63 18.70
N TYR A 212 16.25 10.07 18.95
CA TYR A 212 16.91 11.07 18.13
C TYR A 212 17.12 10.58 16.70
N ASP A 213 17.60 9.34 16.51
CA ASP A 213 17.77 8.74 15.19
C ASP A 213 16.42 8.62 14.45
N TRP A 214 15.38 8.14 15.14
CA TRP A 214 14.03 8.08 14.58
C TRP A 214 13.49 9.45 14.16
N ASP A 215 13.55 10.44 15.05
CA ASP A 215 13.01 11.77 14.79
C ASP A 215 13.81 12.49 13.68
N LYS A 216 15.12 12.28 13.63
CA LYS A 216 15.96 12.75 12.52
C LYS A 216 15.49 12.15 11.19
N TRP A 217 15.22 10.85 11.12
CA TRP A 217 14.75 10.21 9.88
C TRP A 217 13.31 10.63 9.51
N LYS A 218 12.42 10.82 10.49
CA LYS A 218 11.09 11.42 10.27
C LYS A 218 11.21 12.83 9.68
N SER A 219 12.16 13.63 10.18
CA SER A 219 12.45 14.97 9.67
C SER A 219 13.02 14.93 8.25
N ILE A 220 14.01 14.06 7.98
CA ILE A 220 14.61 13.92 6.63
C ILE A 220 13.55 13.51 5.60
N GLN A 221 12.74 12.51 5.93
CA GLN A 221 11.76 11.98 4.98
C GLN A 221 10.62 12.94 4.68
N ASP A 222 10.20 13.73 5.66
CA ASP A 222 9.18 14.76 5.49
C ASP A 222 7.86 14.28 4.88
N GLU A 223 7.29 13.20 5.42
CA GLU A 223 6.08 12.58 4.87
C GLU A 223 4.92 13.57 4.71
N GLU A 224 4.73 14.50 5.66
CA GLU A 224 3.74 15.58 5.51
C GLU A 224 4.09 16.50 4.34
N GLY A 225 5.33 16.95 4.24
CA GLY A 225 5.75 17.83 3.15
C GLY A 225 5.64 17.17 1.78
N ALA A 226 5.91 15.87 1.68
CA ALA A 226 5.81 15.09 0.45
C ALA A 226 4.38 15.03 -0.13
N VAL A 227 3.36 15.21 0.72
CA VAL A 227 1.95 15.29 0.32
C VAL A 227 1.49 16.73 0.25
N GLU A 228 1.62 17.46 1.34
CA GLU A 228 0.85 18.69 1.53
C GLU A 228 1.45 19.89 0.80
N TYR A 229 2.78 20.01 0.69
CA TYR A 229 3.39 21.02 -0.18
C TYR A 229 3.03 20.77 -1.65
N VAL A 230 2.92 19.50 -2.04
CA VAL A 230 2.51 19.11 -3.40
C VAL A 230 1.03 19.47 -3.62
N MET A 231 0.16 19.14 -2.67
CA MET A 231 -1.27 19.45 -2.76
C MET A 231 -1.54 20.96 -2.74
N GLN A 232 -0.87 21.73 -1.89
CA GLN A 232 -1.03 23.19 -1.84
C GLN A 232 -0.66 23.84 -3.18
N ARG A 233 0.43 23.38 -3.81
CA ARG A 233 0.82 23.82 -5.15
C ARG A 233 -0.20 23.40 -6.22
N ARG A 234 -0.71 22.17 -6.15
CA ARG A 234 -1.66 21.63 -7.13
C ARG A 234 -3.01 22.36 -7.09
N LEU A 235 -3.53 22.63 -5.88
CA LEU A 235 -4.88 23.15 -5.66
C LEU A 235 -4.99 24.69 -5.74
N LYS A 236 -3.90 25.40 -6.07
CA LYS A 236 -3.89 26.83 -6.42
C LYS A 236 -4.74 27.72 -5.50
N GLY A 237 -4.50 27.61 -4.19
CA GLY A 237 -5.20 28.38 -3.15
C GLY A 237 -6.57 27.81 -2.74
N GLY A 238 -6.91 26.58 -3.14
CA GLY A 238 -8.04 25.82 -2.58
C GLY A 238 -7.68 25.02 -1.32
N PHE A 239 -6.40 24.98 -0.97
CA PHE A 239 -5.88 24.39 0.26
C PHE A 239 -4.76 25.28 0.81
N SER A 240 -4.74 25.49 2.11
CA SER A 240 -3.65 26.16 2.82
C SER A 240 -3.01 25.15 3.76
N TYR A 241 -1.82 24.69 3.42
CA TYR A 241 -1.06 23.79 4.26
C TYR A 241 -0.51 24.54 5.47
N ARG A 242 -0.74 23.98 6.65
CA ARG A 242 -0.04 24.33 7.89
C ARG A 242 0.67 23.09 8.41
N ARG A 243 1.96 23.24 8.69
CA ARG A 243 2.79 22.21 9.30
C ARG A 243 2.17 21.75 10.62
N SER A 244 2.16 20.45 10.91
CA SER A 244 1.70 20.00 12.23
C SER A 244 2.70 20.36 13.32
N ASP A 245 2.26 20.51 14.56
CA ASP A 245 3.13 20.75 15.73
C ASP A 245 4.26 19.72 15.83
N ARG A 246 4.02 18.48 15.37
CA ARG A 246 5.03 17.42 15.32
C ARG A 246 6.14 17.79 14.34
N TYR A 247 5.78 18.09 13.09
CA TYR A 247 6.77 18.38 12.06
C TYR A 247 7.39 19.77 12.25
N GLU A 248 6.70 20.73 12.86
CA GLU A 248 7.31 22.00 13.28
C GLU A 248 8.47 21.73 14.24
N LYS A 249 8.27 20.92 15.31
CA LYS A 249 9.35 20.56 16.24
C LYS A 249 10.52 19.86 15.54
N LEU A 250 10.23 18.95 14.61
CA LEU A 250 11.26 18.28 13.81
C LEU A 250 12.04 19.25 12.93
N ASP A 251 11.37 20.23 12.33
CA ASP A 251 12.02 21.27 11.54
C ASP A 251 12.88 22.16 12.46
N GLU A 252 12.40 22.49 13.67
CA GLU A 252 13.16 23.28 14.64
C GLU A 252 14.45 22.58 15.11
N GLU A 253 14.37 21.28 15.35
CA GLU A 253 15.49 20.50 15.87
C GLU A 253 16.51 20.13 14.79
N PHE A 254 16.05 19.79 13.58
CA PHE A 254 16.90 19.18 12.56
C PHE A 254 17.13 20.06 11.32
N ARG A 255 16.34 21.11 11.11
CA ARG A 255 16.40 21.94 9.89
C ARG A 255 16.65 23.43 10.13
N LYS A 256 16.80 23.87 11.38
CA LYS A 256 17.25 25.24 11.67
C LYS A 256 18.72 25.41 11.25
N GLY A 257 18.94 25.92 10.04
CA GLY A 257 20.26 26.26 9.51
C GLY A 257 20.51 25.97 8.03
N GLU A 258 19.55 25.35 7.33
CA GLU A 258 19.55 25.20 5.86
C GLU A 258 18.90 26.39 5.14
#